data_AF-A0A6I7WPS3-F1
#
_entry.id   AF-A0A6I7WPS3-F1
#
_cell.length_a   1.000
_cell.length_b   1.000
_cell.length_c   1.000
_cell.angle_alpha   90.00
_cell.angle_beta   90.00
_cell.angle_gamma   90.00
#
_symmetry.space_group_name_H-M   'P 1'
#
loop_
_entity.id
_entity.type
_entity.pdbx_description
1 polymer ?
#
loop_
_entity_poly.entity_id
_entity_poly.type
_entity_poly.pdbx_seq_one_letter_code
_entity_poly.pdbx_strand_id
1 'polypeptide(L)'
;MTYFYGSLPVFTHNENDAASFKMITAQFYINGYVKQMDIVRAFGVTPISVKRAVKLYQEEGVQGFYAEKKTRGTAVLTDDVLLKAQQYLNEGQEPCDVADQLGIKRDTFSKAIRTGRLHNIKKKNIKH
;
A
#
# COMPACT_ATOMS: atom_id res chain seq x y z
N MET A 1 22.83 -3.26 -17.13
CA MET A 1 22.90 -4.68 -16.73
C MET A 1 22.36 -5.56 -17.86
N THR A 2 23.13 -6.56 -18.29
CA THR A 2 22.78 -7.46 -19.40
C THR A 2 22.76 -8.89 -18.88
N TYR A 3 21.73 -9.66 -19.25
CA TYR A 3 21.53 -11.06 -18.87
C TYR A 3 21.82 -11.96 -20.06
N PHE A 4 22.44 -13.10 -19.80
CA PHE A 4 22.85 -14.05 -20.82
C PHE A 4 22.26 -15.43 -20.56
N TYR A 5 21.89 -16.11 -21.64
CA TYR A 5 21.65 -17.55 -21.65
C TYR A 5 22.82 -18.20 -22.41
N GLY A 6 23.78 -18.76 -21.68
CA GLY A 6 25.08 -19.11 -22.25
C GLY A 6 25.81 -17.85 -22.72
N SER A 7 26.12 -17.77 -24.02
CA SER A 7 26.75 -16.59 -24.65
C SER A 7 25.75 -15.63 -25.31
N LEU A 8 24.45 -15.97 -25.36
CA LEU A 8 23.43 -15.16 -26.01
C LEU A 8 22.90 -14.09 -25.05
N PRO A 9 23.03 -12.78 -25.34
CA PRO A 9 22.37 -11.74 -24.56
C PRO A 9 20.86 -11.80 -24.78
N VAL A 10 20.10 -12.01 -23.70
CA VAL A 10 18.63 -12.18 -23.77
C VAL A 10 17.86 -10.96 -23.28
N PHE A 11 18.48 -10.09 -22.46
CA PHE A 11 17.84 -8.87 -21.97
C PHE A 11 18.86 -7.87 -21.46
N THR A 12 18.57 -6.57 -21.59
CA THR A 12 19.39 -5.48 -21.02
C THR A 12 18.48 -4.41 -20.42
N HIS A 13 18.84 -3.89 -19.24
CA HIS A 13 18.21 -2.71 -18.65
C HIS A 13 19.23 -1.81 -17.95
N ASN A 14 18.82 -0.58 -17.62
CA ASN A 14 19.63 0.33 -16.81
C ASN A 14 19.84 -0.26 -15.41
N GLU A 15 21.04 -0.16 -14.83
CA GLU A 15 21.34 -0.71 -13.51
C GLU A 15 20.38 -0.23 -12.41
N ASN A 16 19.92 1.02 -12.51
CA ASN A 16 18.98 1.61 -11.55
C ASN A 16 17.50 1.31 -11.87
N ASP A 17 17.21 0.60 -12.96
CA ASP A 17 15.85 0.20 -13.31
C ASP A 17 15.43 -1.07 -12.57
N ALA A 18 14.94 -0.84 -11.35
CA ALA A 18 14.42 -1.91 -10.50
C ALA A 18 13.13 -2.56 -11.03
N ALA A 19 12.37 -1.89 -11.90
CA ALA A 19 11.16 -2.47 -12.49
C ALA A 19 11.54 -3.53 -13.52
N SER A 20 12.44 -3.19 -14.44
CA SER A 20 12.99 -4.13 -15.42
C SER A 20 13.71 -5.31 -14.76
N PHE A 21 14.52 -5.05 -13.72
CA PHE A 21 15.18 -6.11 -12.95
C PHE A 21 14.17 -7.14 -12.39
N LYS A 22 13.12 -6.66 -11.71
CA LYS A 22 12.11 -7.55 -11.11
C LYS A 22 11.30 -8.29 -12.17
N MET A 23 10.97 -7.62 -13.27
CA MET A 23 10.23 -8.18 -14.38
C MET A 23 11.01 -9.34 -15.02
N ILE A 24 12.25 -9.10 -15.45
CA ILE A 24 13.03 -10.11 -16.17
C ILE A 24 13.38 -11.31 -15.30
N THR A 25 13.73 -11.08 -14.03
CA THR A 25 14.06 -12.16 -13.09
C THR A 25 12.83 -12.99 -12.73
N ALA A 26 11.65 -12.39 -12.64
CA ALA A 26 10.39 -13.12 -12.48
C ALA A 26 10.08 -13.96 -13.73
N GLN A 27 10.24 -13.41 -14.93
CA GLN A 27 10.04 -14.13 -16.18
C GLN A 27 10.95 -15.35 -16.30
N PHE A 28 12.24 -15.23 -15.96
CA PHE A 28 13.17 -16.36 -15.97
C PHE A 28 12.76 -17.49 -15.03
N TYR A 29 12.25 -17.16 -13.84
CA TYR A 29 11.72 -18.17 -12.92
C TYR A 29 10.47 -18.85 -13.49
N ILE A 30 9.52 -18.08 -14.01
CA ILE A 30 8.26 -18.61 -14.57
C ILE A 30 8.53 -19.51 -15.78
N ASN A 31 9.51 -19.18 -16.60
CA ASN A 31 9.93 -20.00 -17.73
C ASN A 31 10.81 -21.21 -17.33
N GLY A 32 11.12 -21.36 -16.04
CA GLY A 32 11.89 -22.49 -15.51
C GLY A 32 13.41 -22.41 -15.72
N TYR A 33 13.95 -21.24 -16.11
CA TYR A 33 15.38 -21.09 -16.37
C TYR A 33 16.24 -20.95 -15.11
N VAL A 34 15.66 -20.42 -14.03
CA VAL A 34 16.36 -20.18 -12.75
C VAL A 34 15.45 -20.48 -11.57
N LYS A 35 16.02 -20.82 -10.40
CA LYS A 35 15.24 -20.91 -9.15
C LYS A 35 15.22 -19.55 -8.45
N GLN A 36 14.19 -19.28 -7.65
CA GLN A 36 14.09 -18.02 -6.88
C GLN A 36 15.29 -17.80 -5.96
N MET A 37 15.82 -18.87 -5.36
CA MET A 37 16.98 -18.78 -4.48
C MET A 37 18.28 -18.49 -5.23
N ASP A 38 18.37 -18.83 -6.51
CA ASP A 38 19.53 -18.47 -7.34
C ASP A 38 19.53 -16.97 -7.61
N ILE A 39 18.36 -16.38 -7.90
CA ILE A 39 18.19 -14.93 -8.03
C ILE A 39 18.59 -14.21 -6.73
N VAL A 40 18.11 -14.70 -5.57
CA VAL A 40 18.46 -14.15 -4.25
C VAL A 40 19.96 -14.11 -4.03
N ARG A 41 20.65 -15.24 -4.29
CA ARG A 41 22.10 -15.37 -4.05
C ARG A 41 22.92 -14.56 -5.04
N ALA A 42 22.56 -14.58 -6.33
CA ALA A 42 23.32 -13.90 -7.38
C ALA A 42 23.23 -12.38 -7.28
N PHE A 43 22.07 -11.84 -6.90
CA PHE A 43 21.82 -10.39 -6.90
C PHE A 43 21.74 -9.77 -5.49
N GLY A 44 21.89 -10.55 -4.43
CA GLY A 44 21.86 -10.05 -3.05
C GLY A 44 20.52 -9.45 -2.63
N VAL A 45 19.42 -9.89 -3.25
CA VAL A 45 18.06 -9.39 -2.98
C VAL A 45 17.33 -10.27 -1.97
N THR A 46 16.31 -9.72 -1.31
CA THR A 46 15.56 -10.49 -0.30
C THR A 46 14.69 -11.59 -0.94
N PRO A 47 14.50 -12.75 -0.29
CA PRO A 47 13.56 -13.77 -0.78
C PRO A 47 12.14 -13.25 -0.96
N ILE A 48 11.69 -12.34 -0.08
CA ILE A 48 10.34 -11.78 -0.15
C ILE A 48 10.16 -10.86 -1.37
N SER A 49 11.18 -10.10 -1.78
CA SER A 49 11.09 -9.26 -2.97
C SER A 49 10.98 -10.10 -4.25
N VAL A 50 11.72 -11.21 -4.33
CA VAL A 50 11.63 -12.16 -5.45
C VAL A 50 10.25 -12.80 -5.50
N LYS A 51 9.74 -13.32 -4.38
CA LYS A 51 8.38 -13.90 -4.30
C LYS A 51 7.29 -12.93 -4.76
N ARG A 52 7.38 -11.66 -4.35
CA ARG A 52 6.43 -10.61 -4.76
C ARG A 52 6.49 -10.31 -6.26
N ALA A 53 7.70 -10.22 -6.83
CA ALA A 53 7.88 -10.01 -8.26
C ALA A 53 7.31 -11.19 -9.07
N VAL A 54 7.62 -12.43 -8.67
CA VAL A 54 7.07 -13.63 -9.31
C VAL A 54 5.54 -13.63 -9.28
N LYS A 55 4.95 -13.35 -8.11
CA LYS A 55 3.49 -13.28 -7.96
C LYS A 55 2.89 -12.21 -8.89
N LEU A 56 3.48 -11.02 -8.93
CA LEU A 56 3.04 -9.93 -9.80
C LEU A 56 3.09 -10.34 -11.28
N TYR A 57 4.16 -11.02 -11.72
CA TYR A 57 4.27 -11.52 -13.09
C TYR A 57 3.19 -12.58 -13.40
N GLN A 58 2.84 -13.45 -12.45
CA GLN A 58 1.79 -14.45 -12.63
C GLN A 58 0.39 -13.84 -12.73
N GLU A 59 0.10 -12.83 -11.91
CA GLU A 59 -1.23 -12.22 -11.82
C GLU A 59 -1.46 -11.18 -12.92
N GLU A 60 -0.45 -10.35 -13.20
CA GLU A 60 -0.60 -9.18 -14.07
C GLU A 60 0.29 -9.24 -15.30
N GLY A 61 1.29 -10.13 -15.37
CA GLY A 61 2.26 -10.17 -16.47
C GLY A 61 3.23 -8.99 -16.46
N VAL A 62 3.80 -8.68 -17.63
CA VAL A 62 4.79 -7.60 -17.79
C VAL A 62 4.22 -6.23 -17.40
N GLN A 63 2.96 -5.95 -17.78
CA GLN A 63 2.27 -4.70 -17.49
C GLN A 63 2.21 -4.36 -15.98
N GLY A 64 2.15 -5.36 -15.09
CA GLY A 64 2.10 -5.12 -13.64
C GLY A 64 3.34 -4.41 -13.08
N PHE A 65 4.49 -4.52 -13.77
CA PHE A 65 5.73 -3.86 -13.35
C PHE A 65 5.81 -2.39 -13.78
N TYR A 66 5.00 -1.99 -14.78
CA TYR A 66 5.02 -0.66 -15.37
C TYR A 66 3.69 0.09 -15.17
N ALA A 67 2.68 -0.56 -14.61
CA ALA A 67 1.43 0.07 -14.23
C ALA A 67 1.66 1.17 -13.18
N GLU A 68 0.83 2.21 -13.23
CA GLU A 68 0.85 3.25 -12.21
C GLU A 68 0.60 2.63 -10.83
N LYS A 69 1.45 2.98 -9.87
CA LYS A 69 1.31 2.50 -8.50
C LYS A 69 -0.01 3.00 -7.94
N LYS A 70 -0.82 2.09 -7.39
CA LYS A 70 -1.97 2.44 -6.56
C LYS A 70 -1.47 3.26 -5.38
N THR A 71 -1.65 4.57 -5.45
CA THR A 71 -1.35 5.49 -4.37
C THR A 71 -2.47 5.43 -3.34
N ARG A 72 -2.22 6.00 -2.17
CA ARG A 72 -3.26 6.11 -1.14
C ARG A 72 -4.39 6.94 -1.72
N GLY A 73 -5.60 6.38 -1.73
CA GLY A 73 -6.80 7.12 -2.12
C GLY A 73 -7.02 8.37 -1.27
N THR A 74 -7.90 9.25 -1.74
CA THR A 74 -8.24 10.53 -1.10
C THR A 74 -8.47 10.37 0.40
N ALA A 75 -7.91 11.29 1.18
CA ALA A 75 -8.09 11.28 2.62
C ALA A 75 -9.59 11.41 2.97
N VAL A 76 -10.12 10.42 3.69
CA VAL A 76 -11.52 10.42 4.14
C VAL A 76 -11.78 11.50 5.20
N LEU A 77 -10.76 11.87 5.98
CA LEU A 77 -10.82 12.93 6.99
C LEU A 77 -10.17 14.21 6.45
N THR A 78 -10.85 14.88 5.52
CA THR A 78 -10.51 16.24 5.07
C THR A 78 -10.85 17.27 6.15
N ASP A 79 -10.37 18.50 6.01
CA ASP A 79 -10.62 19.56 6.99
C ASP A 79 -12.13 19.89 7.12
N ASP A 80 -12.86 19.91 6.00
CA ASP A 80 -14.32 20.11 6.01
C ASP A 80 -15.06 18.99 6.74
N VAL A 81 -14.62 17.75 6.53
CA VAL A 81 -15.20 16.56 7.19
C VAL A 81 -14.90 16.58 8.68
N LEU A 82 -13.69 17.02 9.08
CA LEU A 82 -13.34 17.18 10.49
C LEU A 82 -14.15 18.29 11.15
N LEU A 83 -14.39 19.40 10.47
CA LEU A 83 -15.19 20.50 11.00
C LEU A 83 -16.63 20.06 11.26
N LYS A 84 -17.27 19.39 10.29
CA LYS A 84 -18.62 18.82 10.46
C LYS A 84 -18.66 17.76 11.56
N ALA A 85 -17.69 16.85 11.58
CA ALA A 85 -17.58 15.83 12.63
C ALA A 85 -17.45 16.46 14.03
N GLN A 86 -16.64 17.52 14.16
CA GLN A 86 -16.47 18.21 15.43
C GLN A 86 -17.74 18.96 15.84
N GLN A 87 -18.52 19.52 14.91
CA GLN A 87 -19.84 20.10 15.22
C GLN A 87 -20.80 19.06 15.79
N TYR A 88 -20.94 17.89 15.16
CA TYR A 88 -21.81 16.84 15.67
C TYR A 88 -21.37 16.29 17.05
N LEU A 89 -20.06 16.14 17.26
CA LEU A 89 -19.53 15.81 18.59
C LEU A 89 -19.81 16.93 19.60
N ASN A 90 -19.76 18.19 19.16
CA ASN A 90 -20.04 19.33 20.02
C ASN A 90 -21.52 19.44 20.42
N GLU A 91 -22.41 18.96 19.56
CA GLU A 91 -23.84 18.80 19.82
C GLU A 91 -24.15 17.61 20.75
N GLY A 92 -23.13 16.84 21.14
CA GLY A 92 -23.23 15.73 22.08
C GLY A 92 -23.58 14.39 21.44
N GLN A 93 -23.50 14.28 20.10
CA GLN A 93 -23.70 13.00 19.42
C GLN A 93 -22.57 12.02 19.76
N GLU A 94 -22.91 10.73 19.84
CA GLU A 94 -21.93 9.70 20.14
C GLU A 94 -21.01 9.46 18.92
N PRO A 95 -19.69 9.27 19.12
CA PRO A 95 -18.73 9.12 18.03
C PRO A 95 -19.05 8.06 16.97
N CYS A 96 -19.70 6.96 17.36
CA CYS A 96 -20.09 5.90 16.44
C CYS A 96 -21.19 6.37 15.48
N ASP A 97 -22.17 7.11 15.98
CA ASP A 97 -23.30 7.60 15.19
C ASP A 97 -22.82 8.68 14.20
N VAL A 98 -21.93 9.57 14.66
CA VAL A 98 -21.28 10.57 13.80
C VAL A 98 -20.48 9.92 12.67
N ALA A 99 -19.73 8.85 12.98
CA ALA A 99 -18.96 8.12 11.98
C ALA A 99 -19.87 7.51 10.91
N ASP A 100 -20.97 6.87 11.33
CA ASP A 100 -21.93 6.26 10.41
C ASP A 100 -22.64 7.32 9.55
N GLN A 101 -23.06 8.44 10.16
CA GLN A 101 -23.72 9.55 9.46
C GLN A 101 -22.82 10.20 8.39
N LEU A 102 -21.51 10.27 8.65
CA LEU A 102 -20.52 10.79 7.71
C LEU A 102 -19.99 9.73 6.73
N GLY A 103 -20.44 8.47 6.83
CA GLY A 103 -19.95 7.36 6.02
C GLY A 103 -18.48 7.03 6.25
N ILE A 104 -17.92 7.41 7.40
CA ILE A 104 -16.53 7.17 7.77
C ILE A 104 -16.46 5.89 8.58
N LYS A 105 -15.50 5.02 8.28
CA LYS A 105 -15.28 3.83 9.10
C LYS A 105 -15.06 4.22 10.57
N ARG A 106 -15.79 3.58 11.48
CA ARG A 106 -15.72 3.84 12.93
C ARG A 106 -14.30 3.73 13.49
N ASP A 107 -13.47 2.84 12.94
CA ASP A 107 -12.05 2.68 13.32
C ASP A 107 -11.20 3.93 12.98
N THR A 108 -11.47 4.52 11.82
CA THR A 108 -10.82 5.71 11.28
C THR A 108 -11.23 6.94 12.08
N PHE A 109 -12.52 7.02 12.43
CA PHE A 109 -13.06 8.06 13.31
C PHE A 109 -12.51 7.96 14.74
N SER A 110 -12.51 6.76 15.32
CA SER A 110 -11.93 6.49 16.64
C SER A 110 -10.44 6.82 16.68
N LYS A 111 -9.71 6.51 15.60
CA LYS A 111 -8.31 6.90 15.45
C LYS A 111 -8.17 8.42 15.43
N ALA A 112 -9.05 9.15 14.74
CA ALA A 112 -9.01 10.61 14.69
C ALA A 112 -9.13 11.23 16.09
N ILE A 113 -10.07 10.73 16.91
CA ILE A 113 -10.23 11.13 18.31
C ILE A 113 -8.98 10.82 19.12
N ARG A 114 -8.48 9.57 19.04
CA ARG A 114 -7.28 9.15 19.78
C ARG A 114 -6.03 9.95 19.41
N THR A 115 -5.94 10.38 18.15
CA THR A 115 -4.84 11.23 17.66
C THR A 115 -5.05 12.72 17.91
N GLY A 116 -6.14 13.12 18.57
CA GLY A 116 -6.46 14.52 18.88
C GLY A 116 -6.93 15.36 17.69
N ARG A 117 -7.24 14.73 16.54
CA ARG A 117 -7.82 15.44 15.38
C ARG A 117 -9.30 15.78 15.59
N LEU A 118 -9.98 15.04 16.46
CA LEU A 118 -11.34 15.28 16.94
C LEU A 118 -11.34 15.20 18.46
N HIS A 119 -12.18 16.01 19.10
CA HIS A 119 -12.30 16.07 20.54
C HIS A 119 -13.67 15.57 20.96
N ASN A 120 -13.72 14.58 21.85
CA ASN A 120 -14.97 14.13 22.43
C ASN A 120 -15.36 15.05 23.59
N ILE A 121 -16.62 15.49 23.63
CA ILE A 121 -17.13 16.22 24.80
C ILE A 121 -17.28 15.21 25.93
N LYS A 122 -16.46 15.34 26.98
CA LYS A 122 -16.76 14.71 28.27
C LYS A 122 -18.09 15.30 28.73
N LYS A 123 -19.15 14.49 28.81
CA LYS A 123 -20.41 14.88 29.46
C LYS A 123 -20.06 15.50 30.82
N LYS A 124 -20.30 16.81 30.98
CA LYS A 124 -20.19 17.48 32.27
C LYS A 124 -21.29 16.87 33.15
N ASN A 125 -20.92 16.05 34.12
CA ASN A 125 -21.86 15.60 35.16
C ASN A 125 -22.30 16.85 35.93
N ILE A 126 -23.44 17.43 35.56
CA ILE A 126 -24.15 18.40 36.39
C ILE A 126 -24.79 17.57 37.49
N LYS A 127 -24.13 17.51 38.65
CA LYS A 127 -24.75 17.00 39.88
C LYS A 127 -25.80 18.03 40.31
N HIS A 128 -27.06 17.63 40.31
CA HIS A 128 -28.14 18.34 41.00
C HIS A 128 -28.15 17.91 42.48
#